data_AF-A0A972APM1-F1
#
_entry.id   AF-A0A972APM1-F1
#
_cell.length_a   1.000
_cell.length_b   1.000
_cell.length_c   1.000
_cell.angle_alpha   90.00
_cell.angle_beta   90.00
_cell.angle_gamma   90.00
#
_symmetry.space_group_name_H-M   'P 1'
#
loop_
_entity.id
_entity.type
_entity.pdbx_description
1 polymer ?
#
loop_
_entity_poly.entity_id
_entity_poly.type
_entity_poly.pdbx_seq_one_letter_code
_entity_poly.pdbx_strand_id
1 'polypeptide(L)' 'INSRVFCYPYGKTNYRVIEELKKYGYEAALTTLYGRADINQDRFYLKRIKITYDDDIQSFSNKISG' A
#
# COMPACT_ATOMS: atom_id res chain seq x y z
N ILE A 1 -16.62 -10.57 8.42
CA ILE A 1 -15.67 -10.11 7.37
C ILE A 1 -14.27 -10.48 7.85
N ASN A 2 -13.56 -11.35 7.14
CA ASN A 2 -12.16 -11.64 7.41
C ASN A 2 -11.31 -10.81 6.44
N SER A 3 -10.56 -9.82 6.96
CA SER A 3 -9.74 -8.95 6.12
C SER A 3 -8.42 -9.64 5.80
N ARG A 4 -8.10 -9.79 4.52
CA ARG A 4 -6.87 -10.44 4.05
C ARG A 4 -5.73 -9.46 3.80
N VAL A 5 -6.00 -8.15 3.82
CA VAL A 5 -5.01 -7.10 3.50
C VAL A 5 -4.94 -6.09 4.63
N PHE A 6 -3.71 -5.70 4.98
CA PHE A 6 -3.44 -4.71 6.01
C PHE A 6 -3.05 -3.35 5.39
N CYS A 7 -3.29 -2.25 6.08
CA CYS A 7 -2.79 -0.93 5.69
C CYS A 7 -2.02 -0.34 6.87
N TYR A 8 -0.71 -0.15 6.72
CA TYR A 8 0.10 0.31 7.83
C TYR A 8 -0.26 1.76 8.20
N PRO A 9 -0.43 2.08 9.49
CA PRO A 9 -0.55 3.46 9.95
C PRO A 9 0.66 4.27 9.49
N TYR A 10 0.39 5.37 8.76
CA TYR A 10 1.42 6.22 8.15
C TYR A 10 2.43 5.47 7.26
N GLY A 11 2.08 4.27 6.77
CA GLY A 11 2.92 3.46 5.90
C GLY A 11 4.16 2.86 6.57
N LYS A 12 4.30 2.98 7.90
CA LYS A 12 5.49 2.52 8.62
C LYS A 12 5.37 1.05 8.99
N THR A 13 6.40 0.29 8.69
CA THR A 13 6.50 -1.12 9.05
C THR A 13 7.95 -1.52 9.32
N ASN A 14 8.14 -2.68 9.92
CA ASN A 14 9.41 -3.35 10.08
C ASN A 14 9.20 -4.87 10.03
N TYR A 15 10.29 -5.64 10.12
CA TYR A 15 10.23 -7.10 10.03
C TYR A 15 9.31 -7.73 11.08
N ARG A 16 9.27 -7.22 12.32
CA ARG A 16 8.44 -7.78 13.40
C ARG A 16 6.95 -7.63 13.10
N VAL A 17 6.55 -6.47 12.58
CA VAL A 17 5.15 -6.21 12.21
C VAL A 17 4.72 -7.17 11.10
N ILE A 18 5.57 -7.38 10.09
CA ILE A 18 5.28 -8.28 8.97
C ILE A 18 5.11 -9.73 9.45
N GLU A 19 5.96 -10.20 10.37
CA GLU A 19 5.84 -11.55 10.92
C GLU A 19 4.53 -11.74 11.70
N GLU A 20 4.08 -10.74 12.48
CA GLU A 20 2.76 -10.80 13.11
C GLU A 20 1.64 -10.82 12.07
N LEU A 21 1.71 -10.02 11.01
CA LEU A 21 0.70 -10.04 9.95
C LEU A 21 0.57 -11.43 9.30
N LYS A 22 1.70 -12.07 8.97
CA LYS A 22 1.71 -13.43 8.42
C LYS A 22 1.11 -14.44 9.41
N LYS A 23 1.47 -14.35 10.69
CA LYS A 23 0.96 -15.22 11.76
C LYS A 23 -0.57 -15.14 11.92
N TYR A 24 -1.16 -13.95 11.75
CA TYR A 24 -2.62 -13.76 11.79
C TYR A 24 -3.31 -13.98 10.44
N GLY A 25 -2.60 -14.44 9.42
CA GLY A 25 -3.19 -14.83 8.13
C GLY A 25 -3.44 -13.69 7.16
N TYR A 26 -2.79 -12.53 7.33
CA TYR A 26 -2.80 -11.49 6.29
C TYR A 26 -1.96 -11.93 5.08
N GLU A 27 -2.45 -11.64 3.88
CA GLU A 27 -1.85 -12.05 2.61
C GLU A 27 -1.02 -10.94 1.95
N ALA A 28 -1.30 -9.68 2.32
CA ALA A 28 -0.62 -8.49 1.79
C ALA A 28 -0.75 -7.27 2.73
N ALA A 29 0.06 -6.25 2.51
CA ALA A 29 -0.03 -4.97 3.21
C ALA A 29 0.40 -3.76 2.36
N LEU A 30 -0.26 -2.63 2.60
CA LEU A 30 -0.09 -1.36 1.89
C LEU A 30 0.79 -0.39 2.69
N THR A 31 1.76 0.23 2.02
CA THR A 31 2.62 1.30 2.58
C THR A 31 2.18 2.69 2.08
N THR A 32 2.91 3.74 2.45
CA THR A 32 2.76 5.09 1.84
C THR A 32 3.89 5.41 0.87
N LEU A 33 4.70 4.41 0.49
CA LEU A 33 5.72 4.58 -0.55
C LEU A 33 5.00 4.89 -1.87
N TYR A 34 5.38 6.00 -2.50
CA TYR A 34 4.74 6.45 -3.74
C TYR A 34 5.10 5.53 -4.90
N GLY A 35 4.10 5.13 -5.68
CA GLY A 35 4.27 4.39 -6.93
C GLY A 35 3.13 3.43 -7.24
N ARG A 36 3.15 2.88 -8.46
CA ARG A 36 2.29 1.75 -8.83
C ARG A 36 2.80 0.49 -8.15
N ALA A 37 1.89 -0.27 -7.55
CA ALA A 37 2.17 -1.62 -7.10
C ALA A 37 2.27 -2.55 -8.31
N ASP A 38 3.12 -3.56 -8.23
CA ASP A 38 3.31 -4.56 -9.28
C ASP A 38 3.37 -5.98 -8.69
N ILE A 39 3.21 -7.00 -9.53
CA ILE A 39 3.12 -8.41 -9.09
C ILE A 39 4.44 -8.96 -8.56
N ASN A 40 5.57 -8.38 -8.94
CA ASN A 40 6.90 -8.77 -8.48
C ASN A 40 7.29 -8.06 -7.18
N GLN A 41 6.48 -7.09 -6.73
CA GLN A 41 6.69 -6.40 -5.48
C GLN A 41 6.44 -7.35 -4.28
N ASP A 42 7.22 -7.20 -3.21
CA ASP A 42 6.88 -7.81 -1.93
C ASP A 42 5.46 -7.36 -1.51
N ARG A 43 4.57 -8.35 -1.38
CA ARG A 43 3.16 -8.15 -1.04
C ARG A 43 2.95 -7.47 0.31
N PHE A 44 3.94 -7.48 1.21
CA PHE A 44 3.88 -6.76 2.48
C PHE A 44 4.43 -5.32 2.43
N TYR A 45 4.82 -4.84 1.24
CA TYR A 45 5.35 -3.50 1.01
C TYR A 45 4.64 -2.72 -0.12
N LEU A 46 3.46 -3.16 -0.57
CA LEU A 46 2.78 -2.60 -1.74
C LEU A 46 2.74 -1.07 -1.73
N LYS A 47 3.19 -0.46 -2.84
CA LYS A 47 3.17 1.00 -3.03
C LYS A 47 1.75 1.50 -3.24
N ARG A 48 1.54 2.81 -3.03
CA ARG A 48 0.28 3.49 -3.35
C ARG A 48 0.52 4.77 -4.11
N ILE A 49 -0.39 5.08 -5.02
CA ILE A 49 -0.51 6.42 -5.59
C ILE A 49 -1.18 7.30 -4.53
N LYS A 50 -0.46 8.33 -4.08
CA LYS A 50 -0.97 9.28 -3.08
C LYS A 50 -1.84 10.32 -3.78
N ILE A 51 -3.08 10.44 -3.33
CA ILE A 51 -3.96 11.56 -3.66
C ILE A 51 -3.84 12.60 -2.54
N THR A 52 -3.65 13.86 -2.93
CA THR A 52 -3.44 15.00 -2.03
C THR A 52 -4.47 16.09 -2.31
N TYR A 53 -4.57 17.08 -1.42
CA TYR A 53 -5.59 18.13 -1.50
C TYR A 53 -5.38 19.08 -2.69
N ASP A 54 -4.17 19.12 -3.23
CA ASP A 54 -3.75 19.89 -4.40
C ASP A 54 -3.95 19.14 -5.73
N ASP A 55 -4.48 17.91 -5.70
CA ASP A 55 -4.85 17.20 -6.92
C ASP A 55 -6.17 17.74 -7.50
N ASP A 56 -6.09 18.33 -8.68
CA ASP A 56 -7.23 18.54 -9.58
C ASP A 56 -7.51 17.29 -10.44
N ILE A 57 -8.54 17.35 -11.29
CA ILE A 57 -8.91 16.23 -12.17
C ILE A 57 -7.78 15.84 -13.11
N GLN A 58 -7.01 16.82 -13.62
CA GLN A 58 -5.95 16.55 -14.58
C GLN A 58 -4.75 15.86 -13.92
N SER A 59 -4.30 16.36 -12.77
CA SER A 59 -3.22 15.79 -11.98
C SER A 59 -3.60 14.42 -11.40
N PHE A 60 -4.83 14.25 -10.93
CA PHE A 60 -5.37 12.94 -10.57
C PHE A 60 -5.32 11.97 -11.75
N SER A 61 -5.82 12.37 -12.93
CA SER A 61 -5.78 11.54 -14.14
C SER A 61 -4.34 11.14 -14.46
N ASN A 62 -3.41 12.11 -14.50
CA ASN A 62 -2.01 11.83 -14.79
C ASN A 62 -1.39 10.81 -13.81
N LYS A 63 -1.73 10.89 -12.53
CA LYS A 63 -1.26 9.94 -11.50
C LYS A 63 -1.78 8.52 -11.77
N ILE A 64 -3.04 8.36 -12.17
CA ILE A 64 -3.66 7.04 -12.34
C ILE A 64 -3.52 6.43 -13.75
N SER A 65 -3.31 7.25 -14.78
CA SER A 65 -3.37 6.83 -16.19
C SER A 65 -2.13 6.12 -16.75
N GLY A 66 -1.00 6.17 -16.07
CA GLY A 66 0.23 5.55 -16.55
C GLY A 66 0.26 4.04 -16.52
#